data_AF-A0A1G3CRW1-F1
#
_entry.id   AF-A0A1G3CRW1-F1
#
_cell.length_a   1.000
_cell.length_b   1.000
_cell.length_c   1.000
_cell.angle_alpha   90.00
_cell.angle_beta   90.00
_cell.angle_gamma   90.00
#
_symmetry.space_group_name_H-M   'P 1'
#
loop_
_entity.id
_entity.type
_entity.pdbx_description
1 polymer ?
#
loop_
_entity_poly.entity_id
_entity_poly.type
_entity_poly.pdbx_seq_one_letter_code
_entity_poly.pdbx_strand_id
1 'polypeptide(L)'
;MEAEERFRHELKSSFEGIAAKIKSESQNVKAEIKAVEKNLGSKLMEFLNSSVGMWLLSSVVLTGGAAVFQRMQHHYDIEEKNKAQLVLYQFEIGNRIQNMKYFLRQAKTVGDAKSALEAVFRSKFPLNLDLKDQNLSALYFSLQQLVKGTSVEKSKKSMEVVRELEDAEYLLHSQKNNAPLDAADKAKLASLVSAIENLHIEAVAK
;
A
#
# COMPACT_ATOMS: atom_id res chain seq x y z
N MET A 1 -3.26 -28.00 -7.70
CA MET A 1 -2.26 -27.94 -6.62
C MET A 1 -0.94 -27.38 -7.12
N GLU A 2 -0.27 -27.98 -8.10
CA GLU A 2 1.06 -27.51 -8.54
C GLU A 2 1.09 -26.07 -9.12
N ALA A 3 0.12 -25.70 -9.96
CA ALA A 3 0.05 -24.34 -10.53
C ALA A 3 -0.23 -23.24 -9.48
N GLU A 4 -1.01 -23.58 -8.45
CA GLU A 4 -1.33 -22.69 -7.33
C GLU A 4 -0.12 -22.52 -6.41
N GLU A 5 0.64 -23.60 -6.19
CA GLU A 5 1.85 -23.58 -5.37
C GLU A 5 3.00 -22.82 -6.05
N ARG A 6 3.18 -22.97 -7.37
CA ARG A 6 4.16 -22.19 -8.14
C ARG A 6 3.85 -20.69 -8.09
N PHE A 7 2.59 -20.32 -8.29
CA PHE A 7 2.14 -18.95 -8.22
C PHE A 7 2.37 -18.34 -6.82
N ARG A 8 2.09 -19.10 -5.75
CA ARG A 8 2.39 -18.70 -4.36
C ARG A 8 3.88 -18.40 -4.14
N HIS A 9 4.77 -19.26 -4.65
CA HIS A 9 6.22 -19.09 -4.48
C HIS A 9 6.77 -17.88 -5.26
N GLU A 10 6.29 -17.66 -6.48
CA GLU A 10 6.68 -16.52 -7.32
C GLU A 10 6.30 -15.18 -6.68
N LEU A 11 5.08 -15.08 -6.12
CA LEU A 11 4.62 -13.89 -5.41
C LEU A 11 5.46 -13.60 -4.17
N LYS A 12 5.72 -14.63 -3.35
CA LYS A 12 6.51 -14.48 -2.13
C LYS A 12 7.92 -13.98 -2.43
N SER A 13 8.58 -14.56 -3.44
CA SER A 13 9.93 -14.16 -3.84
C SER A 13 9.97 -12.73 -4.38
N SER A 14 8.98 -12.34 -5.19
CA SER A 14 8.87 -10.96 -5.70
C SER A 14 8.68 -9.95 -4.57
N PHE A 15 7.86 -10.29 -3.57
CA PHE A 15 7.63 -9.44 -2.40
C PHE A 15 8.87 -9.30 -1.51
N GLU A 16 9.58 -10.40 -1.24
CA GLU A 16 10.83 -10.38 -0.46
C GLU A 16 11.90 -9.48 -1.13
N GLY A 17 12.01 -9.53 -2.46
CA GLY A 17 12.91 -8.65 -3.22
C GLY A 17 12.54 -7.18 -3.11
N ILE A 18 11.26 -6.84 -3.16
CA ILE A 18 10.78 -5.46 -3.06
C ILE A 18 10.92 -4.94 -1.62
N ALA A 19 10.59 -5.76 -0.61
CA ALA A 19 10.78 -5.42 0.80
C ALA A 19 12.26 -5.19 1.14
N ALA A 20 13.15 -6.02 0.60
CA ALA A 20 14.60 -5.85 0.76
C ALA A 20 15.10 -4.54 0.13
N LYS A 21 14.60 -4.19 -1.07
CA LYS A 21 14.96 -2.95 -1.76
C LYS A 21 14.52 -1.70 -0.98
N ILE A 22 13.29 -1.71 -0.47
CA ILE A 22 12.76 -0.62 0.37
C ILE A 22 13.57 -0.48 1.66
N LYS A 23 13.95 -1.60 2.29
CA LYS A 23 14.81 -1.60 3.48
C LYS A 23 16.20 -1.03 3.18
N SER A 24 16.80 -1.36 2.04
CA SER A 24 18.11 -0.80 1.63
C SER A 24 18.04 0.69 1.30
N GLU A 25 16.97 1.15 0.64
CA GLU A 25 16.76 2.56 0.33
C GLU A 25 16.54 3.37 1.62
N SER A 26 15.81 2.83 2.61
CA SER A 26 15.68 3.45 3.94
C SER A 26 17.03 3.55 4.68
N GLN A 27 17.88 2.52 4.60
CA GLN A 27 19.19 2.53 5.25
C GLN A 27 20.14 3.58 4.64
N ASN A 28 20.12 3.76 3.32
CA ASN A 28 20.91 4.78 2.64
C ASN A 28 20.46 6.19 3.04
N VAL A 29 19.14 6.43 3.12
CA VAL A 29 18.60 7.71 3.57
C VAL A 29 18.99 8.00 5.04
N LYS A 30 18.97 7.00 5.93
CA LYS A 30 19.46 7.16 7.32
C LYS A 30 20.95 7.49 7.40
N ALA A 31 21.76 6.96 6.49
CA ALA A 31 23.19 7.26 6.42
C ALA A 31 23.44 8.69 5.91
N GLU A 32 22.68 9.15 4.93
CA GLU A 32 22.71 10.54 4.45
C GLU A 32 22.28 11.54 5.54
N ILE A 33 21.25 11.21 6.33
CA ILE A 33 20.81 12.03 7.46
C ILE A 33 21.91 12.17 8.50
N LYS A 34 22.57 11.07 8.91
CA LYS A 34 23.72 11.15 9.83
C LYS A 34 24.87 12.00 9.29
N ALA A 35 25.09 11.98 7.98
CA ALA A 35 26.10 12.81 7.33
C ALA A 35 25.71 14.30 7.33
N VAL A 36 24.43 14.60 7.08
CA VAL A 36 23.88 15.97 7.15
C VAL A 36 23.86 16.49 8.59
N GLU A 37 23.50 15.67 9.59
CA GLU A 37 23.55 16.02 11.02
C GLU A 37 24.97 16.37 11.46
N LYS A 38 25.97 15.59 11.03
CA LYS A 38 27.39 15.86 11.32
C LYS A 38 27.85 17.18 10.71
N ASN A 39 27.40 17.50 9.49
CA ASN A 39 27.71 18.74 8.79
C ASN A 39 26.93 19.97 9.30
N LEU A 40 25.72 19.78 9.82
CA LEU A 40 24.94 20.84 10.47
C LEU A 40 25.48 21.15 11.87
N GLY A 41 25.91 20.13 12.62
CA GLY A 41 26.56 20.28 13.91
C GLY A 41 27.89 21.02 13.83
N SER A 42 28.73 20.71 12.83
CA SER A 42 29.99 21.44 12.60
C SER A 42 29.75 22.90 12.23
N LYS A 43 28.79 23.18 11.34
CA LYS A 43 28.41 24.54 10.94
C LYS A 43 27.77 25.34 12.08
N LEU A 44 27.00 24.70 12.95
CA LEU A 44 26.44 25.33 14.15
C LEU A 44 27.53 25.69 15.15
N MET A 45 28.53 24.83 15.34
CA MET A 45 29.69 25.12 16.19
C MET A 45 30.56 26.25 15.63
N GLU A 46 30.76 26.31 14.31
CA GLU A 46 31.42 27.42 13.64
C GLU A 46 30.64 28.74 13.78
N PHE A 47 29.32 28.69 13.68
CA PHE A 47 28.44 29.85 13.88
C PHE A 47 28.45 30.34 15.34
N LEU A 48 28.38 29.44 16.32
CA LEU A 48 28.45 29.76 17.76
C LEU A 48 29.82 30.32 18.17
N ASN A 49 30.88 29.95 17.46
CA ASN A 49 32.24 30.48 17.66
C ASN A 49 32.50 31.77 16.86
N SER A 50 31.48 32.34 16.20
CA SER A 50 31.57 33.61 15.50
C SER A 50 31.12 34.77 16.39
N SER A 51 31.62 35.97 16.10
CA SER A 51 31.26 37.22 16.79
C SER A 51 29.77 37.56 16.68
N VAL A 52 29.05 37.04 15.68
CA VAL A 52 27.59 37.17 15.53
C VAL A 52 26.83 36.11 16.36
N GLY A 53 27.36 34.89 16.46
CA GLY A 53 26.76 33.81 17.26
C GLY A 53 26.85 34.03 18.78
N MET A 54 27.95 34.63 19.24
CA MET A 54 28.11 35.02 20.66
C MET A 54 27.12 36.11 21.09
N TRP A 55 26.72 37.00 20.18
CA TRP A 55 25.69 38.01 20.46
C TRP A 55 24.29 37.37 20.61
N LEU A 56 23.97 36.38 19.78
CA LEU A 56 22.67 35.67 19.81
C LEU A 56 22.47 34.78 21.06
N LEU A 57 23.53 34.19 21.62
CA LEU A 57 23.48 33.40 22.87
C LEU A 57 22.96 34.20 24.08
N SER A 58 23.05 35.53 24.03
CA SER A 58 22.52 36.40 25.08
C SER A 58 20.99 36.61 25.01
N SER A 59 20.31 36.10 23.98
CA SER A 59 18.93 36.52 23.66
C SER A 59 17.89 35.41 23.40
N VAL A 60 18.21 34.11 23.44
CA VAL A 60 17.21 33.07 23.18
C VAL A 60 17.19 31.96 24.23
N VAL A 61 16.04 31.91 24.91
CA VAL A 61 15.57 30.92 25.88
C VAL A 61 15.67 29.49 25.33
N LEU A 62 16.16 28.60 26.21
CA LEU A 62 16.46 27.18 26.10
C LEU A 62 15.34 26.20 25.66
N THR A 63 14.31 26.61 24.91
CA THR A 63 13.12 25.75 24.64
C THR A 63 12.72 25.56 23.17
N GLY A 64 13.35 26.23 22.20
CA GLY A 64 12.95 26.13 20.78
C GLY A 64 13.61 24.99 19.98
N GLY A 65 14.92 24.75 20.16
CA GLY A 65 15.71 23.88 19.27
C GLY A 65 15.41 22.38 19.40
N ALA A 66 15.32 21.85 20.62
CA ALA A 66 15.08 20.42 20.85
C ALA A 66 13.70 19.96 20.36
N ALA A 67 12.68 20.83 20.49
CA ALA A 67 11.35 20.54 19.97
C ALA A 67 11.31 20.48 18.43
N VAL A 68 12.17 21.24 17.73
CA VAL A 68 12.30 21.20 16.28
C VAL A 68 13.01 19.91 15.83
N PHE A 69 14.10 19.51 16.50
CA PHE A 69 14.80 18.25 16.19
C PHE A 69 13.98 17.01 16.51
N GLN A 70 13.30 16.98 17.67
CA GLN A 70 12.40 15.89 18.02
C GLN A 70 11.21 15.83 17.07
N ARG A 71 10.69 16.99 16.62
CA ARG A 71 9.63 17.05 15.61
C ARG A 71 10.13 16.62 14.23
N MET A 72 11.36 16.93 13.83
CA MET A 72 11.96 16.43 12.58
C MET A 72 12.15 14.91 12.65
N GLN A 73 12.79 14.39 13.70
CA GLN A 73 12.98 12.94 13.88
C GLN A 73 11.65 12.19 13.92
N HIS A 74 10.68 12.71 14.68
CA HIS A 74 9.34 12.12 14.75
C HIS A 74 8.58 12.25 13.42
N HIS A 75 8.79 13.33 12.66
CA HIS A 75 8.21 13.50 11.33
C HIS A 75 8.78 12.49 10.34
N TYR A 76 10.11 12.28 10.33
CA TYR A 76 10.76 11.28 9.49
C TYR A 76 10.33 9.86 9.86
N ASP A 77 10.22 9.54 11.15
CA ASP A 77 9.73 8.23 11.59
C ASP A 77 8.27 8.00 11.18
N ILE A 78 7.43 9.04 11.20
CA ILE A 78 6.06 8.98 10.67
C ILE A 78 6.06 8.81 9.15
N GLU A 79 6.89 9.55 8.42
CA GLU A 79 6.98 9.43 6.98
C GLU A 79 7.50 8.05 6.54
N GLU A 80 8.50 7.50 7.22
CA GLU A 80 9.01 6.15 6.95
C GLU A 80 7.93 5.09 7.21
N LYS A 81 7.20 5.21 8.33
CA LYS A 81 6.06 4.33 8.64
C LYS A 81 4.95 4.45 7.60
N ASN A 82 4.60 5.67 7.19
CA ASN A 82 3.58 5.90 6.18
C ASN A 82 3.99 5.32 4.82
N LYS A 83 5.28 5.45 4.42
CA LYS A 83 5.80 4.82 3.19
C LYS A 83 5.75 3.30 3.27
N ALA A 84 6.15 2.71 4.40
CA ALA A 84 6.09 1.26 4.60
C ALA A 84 4.64 0.73 4.56
N GLN A 85 3.71 1.43 5.22
CA GLN A 85 2.29 1.12 5.18
C GLN A 85 1.70 1.29 3.77
N LEU A 86 2.06 2.36 3.07
CA LEU A 86 1.64 2.63 1.70
C LEU A 86 1.97 1.45 0.78
N VAL A 87 3.23 1.03 0.78
CA VAL A 87 3.72 -0.13 0.03
C VAL A 87 2.92 -1.38 0.39
N LEU A 88 2.77 -1.65 1.68
CA LEU A 88 2.09 -2.84 2.17
C LEU A 88 0.63 -2.90 1.72
N TYR A 89 -0.11 -1.79 1.77
CA TYR A 89 -1.46 -1.71 1.20
C TYR A 89 -1.46 -1.88 -0.31
N GLN A 90 -0.55 -1.22 -1.03
CA GLN A 90 -0.47 -1.32 -2.50
C GLN A 90 -0.23 -2.76 -2.98
N PHE A 91 0.68 -3.48 -2.32
CA PHE A 91 0.99 -4.86 -2.66
C PHE A 91 -0.12 -5.82 -2.28
N GLU A 92 -0.74 -5.65 -1.10
CA GLU A 92 -1.85 -6.51 -0.70
C GLU A 92 -3.06 -6.34 -1.63
N ILE A 93 -3.40 -5.11 -2.00
CA ILE A 93 -4.45 -4.80 -2.98
C ILE A 93 -4.10 -5.44 -4.33
N GLY A 94 -2.88 -5.23 -4.83
CA GLY A 94 -2.43 -5.80 -6.10
C GLY A 94 -2.49 -7.33 -6.12
N ASN A 95 -2.03 -7.98 -5.04
CA ASN A 95 -2.06 -9.44 -4.89
C ASN A 95 -3.50 -9.99 -4.94
N ARG A 96 -4.45 -9.35 -4.23
CA ARG A 96 -5.86 -9.73 -4.27
C ARG A 96 -6.46 -9.58 -5.67
N ILE A 97 -6.16 -8.49 -6.36
CA ILE A 97 -6.60 -8.29 -7.75
C ILE A 97 -6.06 -9.40 -8.67
N GLN A 98 -4.78 -9.75 -8.57
CA GLN A 98 -4.21 -10.84 -9.38
C GLN A 98 -4.82 -12.20 -9.05
N ASN A 99 -5.08 -12.48 -7.76
CA ASN A 99 -5.79 -13.68 -7.34
C ASN A 99 -7.19 -13.76 -7.98
N MET A 100 -7.97 -12.67 -7.90
CA MET A 100 -9.29 -12.60 -8.52
C MET A 100 -9.20 -12.86 -10.03
N LYS A 101 -8.29 -12.18 -10.74
CA LYS A 101 -8.11 -12.38 -12.19
C LYS A 101 -7.76 -13.83 -12.53
N TYR A 102 -6.83 -14.42 -11.79
CA TYR A 102 -6.39 -15.78 -12.04
C TYR A 102 -7.54 -16.78 -11.84
N PHE A 103 -8.23 -16.72 -10.70
CA PHE A 103 -9.29 -17.67 -10.37
C PHE A 103 -10.56 -17.43 -11.19
N LEU A 104 -10.96 -16.18 -11.45
CA LEU A 104 -12.10 -15.88 -12.34
C LEU A 104 -11.85 -16.39 -13.76
N ARG A 105 -10.63 -16.26 -14.29
CA ARG A 105 -10.30 -16.82 -15.63
C ARG A 105 -10.59 -18.32 -15.70
N GLN A 106 -10.30 -19.05 -14.62
CA GLN A 106 -10.52 -20.50 -14.52
C GLN A 106 -11.94 -20.90 -14.10
N ALA A 107 -12.76 -19.96 -13.61
CA ALA A 107 -14.08 -20.25 -13.08
C ALA A 107 -15.02 -20.84 -14.16
N LYS A 108 -15.66 -21.95 -13.83
CA LYS A 108 -16.66 -22.63 -14.67
C LYS A 108 -18.05 -22.64 -14.04
N THR A 109 -18.09 -22.57 -12.72
CA THR A 109 -19.32 -22.59 -11.92
C THR A 109 -19.48 -21.31 -11.12
N VAL A 110 -20.70 -21.04 -10.66
CA VAL A 110 -21.01 -19.96 -9.72
C VAL A 110 -20.16 -20.08 -8.45
N GLY A 111 -19.93 -21.30 -7.95
CA GLY A 111 -19.09 -21.55 -6.79
C GLY A 111 -17.62 -21.18 -7.00
N ASP A 112 -17.09 -21.42 -8.20
CA ASP A 112 -15.74 -20.98 -8.57
C ASP A 112 -15.65 -19.45 -8.60
N ALA A 113 -16.69 -18.77 -9.13
CA ALA A 113 -16.75 -17.32 -9.16
C ALA A 113 -16.80 -16.72 -7.75
N LYS A 114 -17.67 -17.21 -6.88
CA LYS A 114 -17.71 -16.81 -5.45
C LYS A 114 -16.36 -16.98 -4.77
N SER A 115 -15.73 -18.15 -4.98
CA SER A 115 -14.40 -18.43 -4.41
C SER A 115 -13.32 -17.50 -4.95
N ALA A 116 -13.40 -17.11 -6.22
CA ALA A 116 -12.48 -16.14 -6.81
C ALA A 116 -12.69 -14.74 -6.20
N LEU A 117 -13.94 -14.34 -5.98
CA LEU A 117 -14.32 -13.03 -5.44
C LEU A 117 -14.16 -12.91 -3.91
N GLU A 118 -13.95 -14.02 -3.19
CA GLU A 118 -13.64 -14.00 -1.75
C GLU A 118 -12.46 -13.06 -1.42
N ALA A 119 -11.54 -12.88 -2.37
CA ALA A 119 -10.41 -11.94 -2.31
C ALA A 119 -10.81 -10.46 -2.06
N VAL A 120 -12.06 -10.07 -2.40
CA VAL A 120 -12.63 -8.76 -2.07
C VAL A 120 -12.77 -8.60 -0.55
N PHE A 121 -13.22 -9.63 0.15
CA PHE A 121 -13.50 -9.56 1.59
C PHE A 121 -12.28 -9.92 2.43
N ARG A 122 -11.43 -10.81 1.95
CA ARG A 122 -10.26 -11.29 2.67
C ARG A 122 -9.19 -11.85 1.76
N SER A 123 -7.95 -11.85 2.20
CA SER A 123 -6.86 -12.43 1.44
C SER A 123 -6.79 -13.95 1.62
N LYS A 124 -6.84 -14.68 0.52
CA LYS A 124 -6.51 -16.11 0.50
C LYS A 124 -5.01 -16.36 0.72
N PHE A 125 -4.17 -15.45 0.19
CA PHE A 125 -2.71 -15.52 0.28
C PHE A 125 -2.15 -14.17 0.74
N PRO A 126 -2.35 -13.78 2.00
CA PRO A 126 -1.92 -12.47 2.49
C PRO A 126 -0.40 -12.34 2.40
N LEU A 127 0.08 -11.19 1.92
CA LEU A 127 1.48 -10.81 2.01
C LEU A 127 1.82 -10.32 3.43
N ASN A 128 0.83 -9.74 4.12
CA ASN A 128 0.88 -9.45 5.54
C ASN A 128 -0.38 -10.00 6.24
N LEU A 129 -0.18 -10.79 7.31
CA LEU A 129 -1.25 -11.41 8.09
C LEU A 129 -2.20 -10.40 8.75
N ASP A 130 -1.70 -9.22 9.12
CA ASP A 130 -2.49 -8.15 9.74
C ASP A 130 -3.55 -7.60 8.78
N LEU A 131 -3.33 -7.77 7.47
CA LEU A 131 -4.27 -7.33 6.43
C LEU A 131 -5.21 -8.43 5.97
N LYS A 132 -5.02 -9.68 6.41
CA LYS A 132 -5.73 -10.85 5.85
C LYS A 132 -7.24 -10.66 5.84
N ASP A 133 -7.82 -10.24 6.96
CA ASP A 133 -9.29 -10.17 7.13
C ASP A 133 -9.85 -8.76 6.89
N GLN A 134 -9.03 -7.83 6.38
CA GLN A 134 -9.53 -6.53 5.90
C GLN A 134 -10.13 -6.69 4.50
N ASN A 135 -11.29 -6.10 4.26
CA ASN A 135 -11.88 -6.05 2.92
C ASN A 135 -11.18 -5.01 2.03
N LEU A 136 -11.34 -5.15 0.72
CA LEU A 136 -10.66 -4.35 -0.29
C LEU A 136 -11.04 -2.87 -0.21
N SER A 137 -12.29 -2.58 0.14
CA SER A 137 -12.79 -1.23 0.43
C SER A 137 -12.05 -0.56 1.59
N ALA A 138 -11.78 -1.28 2.69
CA ALA A 138 -11.03 -0.79 3.84
C ALA A 138 -9.55 -0.59 3.52
N LEU A 139 -8.97 -1.47 2.69
CA LEU A 139 -7.59 -1.30 2.21
C LEU A 139 -7.45 -0.03 1.36
N TYR A 140 -8.38 0.23 0.43
CA TYR A 140 -8.38 1.47 -0.35
C TYR A 140 -8.67 2.71 0.50
N PHE A 141 -9.55 2.60 1.50
CA PHE A 141 -9.79 3.70 2.44
C PHE A 141 -8.51 4.05 3.23
N SER A 142 -7.75 3.04 3.65
CA SER A 142 -6.47 3.22 4.32
C SER A 142 -5.42 3.81 3.39
N LEU A 143 -5.38 3.33 2.13
CA LEU A 143 -4.51 3.86 1.08
C LEU A 143 -4.78 5.35 0.82
N GLN A 144 -6.05 5.75 0.76
CA GLN A 144 -6.47 7.13 0.51
C GLN A 144 -5.85 8.12 1.52
N GLN A 145 -5.67 7.71 2.78
CA GLN A 145 -5.08 8.57 3.82
C GLN A 145 -3.57 8.76 3.65
N LEU A 146 -2.91 7.88 2.89
CA LEU A 146 -1.46 7.87 2.70
C LEU A 146 -1.03 8.49 1.37
N VAL A 147 -1.94 8.56 0.38
CA VAL A 147 -1.66 9.14 -0.95
C VAL A 147 -2.07 10.62 -1.03
N LYS A 148 -1.48 11.35 -1.99
CA LYS A 148 -1.74 12.79 -2.22
C LYS A 148 -2.07 13.07 -3.68
N GLY A 149 -2.70 14.22 -3.93
CA GLY A 149 -3.05 14.67 -5.29
C GLY A 149 -3.94 13.66 -6.02
N THR A 150 -3.73 13.50 -7.33
CA THR A 150 -4.58 12.69 -8.23
C THR A 150 -4.76 11.22 -7.80
N SER A 151 -3.86 10.69 -6.97
CA SER A 151 -3.96 9.32 -6.46
C SER A 151 -5.09 9.16 -5.45
N VAL A 152 -5.54 10.25 -4.80
CA VAL A 152 -6.71 10.26 -3.92
C VAL A 152 -7.99 10.02 -4.74
N GLU A 153 -8.17 10.75 -5.84
CA GLU A 153 -9.33 10.58 -6.72
C GLU A 153 -9.35 9.18 -7.35
N LYS A 154 -8.19 8.65 -7.75
CA LYS A 154 -8.07 7.28 -8.25
C LYS A 154 -8.45 6.25 -7.20
N SER A 155 -7.98 6.42 -5.96
CA SER A 155 -8.36 5.55 -4.83
C SER A 155 -9.87 5.57 -4.57
N LYS A 156 -10.51 6.75 -4.66
CA LYS A 156 -11.98 6.87 -4.53
C LYS A 156 -12.71 6.14 -5.66
N LYS A 157 -12.28 6.32 -6.91
CA LYS A 157 -12.85 5.58 -8.04
C LYS A 157 -12.66 4.08 -7.89
N SER A 158 -11.50 3.62 -7.41
CA SER A 158 -11.29 2.20 -7.12
C SER A 158 -12.31 1.69 -6.11
N MET A 159 -12.61 2.45 -5.04
CA MET A 159 -13.64 2.06 -4.07
C MET A 159 -15.04 1.99 -4.69
N GLU A 160 -15.37 2.87 -5.63
CA GLU A 160 -16.66 2.81 -6.35
C GLU A 160 -16.77 1.51 -7.16
N VAL A 161 -15.73 1.15 -7.92
CA VAL A 161 -15.71 -0.11 -8.69
C VAL A 161 -15.68 -1.34 -7.76
N VAL A 162 -15.01 -1.26 -6.61
CA VAL A 162 -15.05 -2.34 -5.60
C VAL A 162 -16.47 -2.55 -5.08
N ARG A 163 -17.24 -1.48 -4.84
CA ARG A 163 -18.66 -1.62 -4.44
C ARG A 163 -19.50 -2.28 -5.53
N GLU A 164 -19.31 -1.89 -6.79
CA GLU A 164 -20.00 -2.56 -7.91
C GLU A 164 -19.65 -4.06 -7.99
N LEU A 165 -18.41 -4.42 -7.65
CA LEU A 165 -17.98 -5.81 -7.57
C LEU A 165 -18.60 -6.54 -6.37
N GLU A 166 -18.68 -5.91 -5.20
CA GLU A 166 -19.37 -6.42 -4.01
C GLU A 166 -20.86 -6.65 -4.31
N ASP A 167 -21.53 -5.72 -4.99
CA ASP A 167 -22.92 -5.84 -5.41
C ASP A 167 -23.10 -7.00 -6.43
N ALA A 168 -22.19 -7.13 -7.39
CA ALA A 168 -22.22 -8.22 -8.36
C ALA A 168 -21.98 -9.59 -7.70
N GLU A 169 -21.09 -9.66 -6.71
CA GLU A 169 -20.84 -10.86 -5.90
C GLU A 169 -22.09 -11.24 -5.09
N TYR A 170 -22.76 -10.27 -4.46
CA TYR A 170 -24.00 -10.49 -3.73
C TYR A 170 -25.09 -11.12 -4.59
N LEU A 171 -25.20 -10.74 -5.86
CA LEU A 171 -26.17 -11.35 -6.78
C LEU A 171 -25.89 -12.84 -7.02
N LEU A 172 -24.62 -13.26 -7.02
CA LEU A 172 -24.23 -14.67 -7.15
C LEU A 172 -24.67 -15.49 -5.93
N HIS A 173 -24.77 -14.90 -4.73
CA HIS A 173 -25.16 -15.61 -3.51
C HIS A 173 -26.54 -16.27 -3.61
N SER A 174 -27.46 -15.68 -4.38
CA SER A 174 -28.78 -16.26 -4.67
C SER A 174 -28.73 -17.52 -5.57
N GLN A 175 -27.63 -17.70 -6.31
CA GLN A 175 -27.45 -18.78 -7.27
C GLN A 175 -26.77 -20.01 -6.62
N LYS A 176 -27.08 -21.21 -7.14
CA LYS A 176 -26.50 -22.48 -6.66
C LYS A 176 -25.04 -22.60 -7.07
N ASN A 177 -24.16 -23.02 -6.16
CA ASN A 177 -22.71 -23.10 -6.41
C ASN A 177 -22.32 -24.02 -7.57
N ASN A 178 -23.07 -25.08 -7.82
CA ASN A 178 -22.79 -26.04 -8.90
C ASN A 178 -23.40 -25.63 -10.26
N ALA A 179 -24.14 -24.51 -10.32
CA ALA A 179 -24.65 -24.02 -11.58
C ALA A 179 -23.50 -23.54 -12.48
N PRO A 180 -23.57 -23.74 -13.80
CA PRO A 180 -22.63 -23.12 -14.74
C PRO A 180 -22.63 -21.60 -14.56
N LEU A 181 -21.44 -21.00 -14.60
CA LEU A 181 -21.30 -19.55 -14.60
C LEU A 181 -21.68 -19.01 -15.98
N ASP A 182 -22.63 -18.08 -16.01
CA ASP A 182 -23.02 -17.42 -17.26
C ASP A 182 -21.84 -16.63 -17.86
N ALA A 183 -21.73 -16.65 -19.19
CA ALA A 183 -20.62 -16.01 -19.88
C ALA A 183 -20.65 -14.48 -19.77
N ALA A 184 -21.83 -13.87 -19.76
CA ALA A 184 -21.99 -12.44 -19.58
C ALA A 184 -21.67 -12.04 -18.13
N ASP A 185 -22.11 -12.82 -17.15
CA ASP A 185 -21.74 -12.60 -15.74
C ASP A 185 -20.22 -12.70 -15.56
N LYS A 186 -19.58 -13.74 -16.11
CA LYS A 186 -18.12 -13.89 -16.07
C LYS A 186 -17.40 -12.69 -16.70
N ALA A 187 -17.87 -12.21 -17.85
CA ALA A 187 -17.29 -11.06 -18.54
C ALA A 187 -17.45 -9.77 -17.73
N LYS A 188 -18.63 -9.55 -17.13
CA LYS A 188 -18.90 -8.41 -16.26
C LYS A 188 -17.94 -8.38 -15.06
N LEU A 189 -17.84 -9.49 -14.33
CA LEU A 189 -16.95 -9.64 -13.17
C LEU A 189 -15.49 -9.42 -13.56
N ALA A 190 -15.05 -10.00 -14.67
CA ALA A 190 -13.70 -9.79 -15.17
C ALA A 190 -13.42 -8.31 -15.51
N SER A 191 -14.40 -7.61 -16.11
CA SER A 191 -14.26 -6.19 -16.45
C SER A 191 -14.13 -5.31 -15.21
N LEU A 192 -14.90 -5.59 -14.14
CA LEU A 192 -14.83 -4.88 -12.87
C LEU A 192 -13.46 -5.07 -12.22
N VAL A 193 -12.97 -6.31 -12.15
CA VAL A 193 -11.64 -6.59 -11.60
C VAL A 193 -10.53 -5.91 -12.41
N SER A 194 -10.62 -5.88 -13.74
CA SER A 194 -9.67 -5.16 -14.59
C SER A 194 -9.76 -3.64 -14.43
N ALA A 195 -10.96 -3.08 -14.21
CA ALA A 195 -11.11 -1.66 -13.94
C ALA A 195 -10.46 -1.27 -12.60
N ILE A 196 -10.61 -2.09 -11.55
CA ILE A 196 -9.91 -1.90 -10.27
C ILE A 196 -8.40 -1.96 -10.48
N GLU A 197 -7.89 -2.92 -11.26
CA GLU A 197 -6.46 -3.06 -11.57
C GLU A 197 -5.90 -1.81 -12.25
N ASN A 198 -6.56 -1.31 -13.29
CA ASN A 198 -6.09 -0.15 -14.04
C ASN A 198 -6.03 1.09 -13.15
N LEU A 199 -7.09 1.34 -12.37
CA LEU A 199 -7.12 2.45 -11.41
C LEU A 199 -6.02 2.32 -10.34
N HIS A 200 -5.74 1.09 -9.90
CA HIS A 200 -4.67 0.80 -8.93
C HIS A 200 -3.29 1.07 -9.51
N ILE A 201 -2.96 0.50 -10.68
CA ILE A 201 -1.66 0.71 -11.35
C ILE A 201 -1.42 2.20 -11.57
N GLU A 202 -2.43 2.90 -12.07
CA GLU A 202 -2.38 4.33 -12.30
C GLU A 202 -2.21 5.16 -11.02
N ALA A 203 -2.70 4.68 -9.88
CA ALA A 203 -2.55 5.37 -8.58
C ALA A 203 -1.14 5.20 -8.00
N VAL A 204 -0.48 4.07 -8.31
CA VAL A 204 0.85 3.68 -7.81
C VAL A 204 1.99 4.20 -8.70
N ALA A 205 1.75 4.48 -9.99
CA ALA A 205 2.78 4.87 -10.96
C ALA A 205 3.35 6.31 -10.84
N LYS A 206 3.29 6.95 -9.67
CA LYS A 206 3.82 8.31 -9.41
C LYS A 206 4.81 8.32 -8.26
#